data_AF-A0A0K0Y8U6-F1
#
_entry.id   AF-A0A0K0Y8U6-F1
#
_cell.length_a   1.000
_cell.length_b   1.000
_cell.length_c   1.000
_cell.angle_alpha   90.00
_cell.angle_beta   90.00
_cell.angle_gamma   90.00
#
_symmetry.space_group_name_H-M   'P 1'
#
loop_
_entity.id
_entity.type
_entity.pdbx_description
1 polymer ?
#
loop_
_entity_poly.entity_id
_entity_poly.type
_entity_poly.pdbx_seq_one_letter_code
_entity_poly.pdbx_strand_id
1 'polypeptide(L)'
;MLPFDMDVITAPVCVGPMTLTAPVLAPVVKDFDPRVERLTFKLSTKDADADLFLHNFLNGSDVQVEVDGRVIVTLLGCSADDIPEDCLTFEFED
;
A
#
# COMPACT_ATOMS: atom_id res chain seq x y z
N MET A 1 12.88 39.25 15.63
CA MET A 1 13.67 38.07 16.08
C MET A 1 12.96 37.54 17.32
N LEU A 2 12.49 36.31 17.43
CA LEU A 2 12.61 35.05 16.65
C LEU A 2 11.23 34.32 16.73
N PRO A 3 11.04 33.19 16.03
CA PRO A 3 9.82 32.84 15.31
C PRO A 3 8.89 31.95 16.13
N PHE A 4 7.71 31.75 15.58
CA PHE A 4 6.70 30.78 16.00
C PHE A 4 7.34 29.44 16.44
N ASP A 5 7.08 29.12 17.70
CA ASP A 5 7.41 27.86 18.35
C ASP A 5 6.81 26.72 17.52
N MET A 6 7.66 25.77 17.15
CA MET A 6 7.27 24.49 16.57
C MET A 6 6.19 23.86 17.46
N ASP A 7 4.97 23.71 16.93
CA ASP A 7 4.00 22.78 17.48
C ASP A 7 4.67 21.40 17.56
N VAL A 8 5.11 21.04 18.77
CA VAL A 8 5.67 19.73 19.06
C VAL A 8 4.52 18.76 18.87
N ILE A 9 4.49 18.09 17.72
CA ILE A 9 3.66 16.91 17.51
C ILE A 9 4.25 15.83 18.43
N THR A 10 3.83 15.80 19.68
CA THR A 10 4.15 14.70 20.59
C THR A 10 3.34 13.49 20.16
N ALA A 11 4.04 12.45 19.71
CA ALA A 11 3.41 11.15 19.51
C ALA A 11 2.73 10.70 20.82
N PRO A 12 1.56 10.05 20.77
CA PRO A 12 0.87 9.60 21.96
C PRO A 12 1.77 8.65 22.78
N VAL A 13 2.09 9.05 24.01
CA VAL A 13 2.87 8.23 24.95
C VAL A 13 1.92 7.22 25.60
N CYS A 14 2.07 5.93 25.28
CA CYS A 14 1.29 4.86 25.90
C CYS A 14 1.93 4.45 27.24
N VAL A 15 1.18 4.52 28.34
CA VAL A 15 1.64 4.10 29.68
C VAL A 15 0.75 2.95 30.17
N GLY A 16 1.30 1.74 30.22
CA GLY A 16 0.61 0.51 30.66
C GLY A 16 0.48 -0.54 29.54
N PRO A 17 0.07 -1.79 29.88
CA PRO A 17 -0.15 -2.83 28.87
C PRO A 17 -1.34 -2.44 27.99
N MET A 18 -1.05 -2.00 26.76
CA MET A 18 -2.03 -1.59 25.77
C MET A 18 -1.87 -2.48 24.53
N THR A 19 -2.96 -3.11 24.09
CA THR A 19 -2.97 -3.81 22.81
C THR A 19 -3.10 -2.77 21.70
N LEU A 20 -1.96 -2.34 21.17
CA LEU A 20 -1.91 -1.58 19.94
C LEU A 20 -2.12 -2.56 18.79
N THR A 21 -3.32 -2.60 18.22
CA THR A 21 -3.52 -3.17 16.88
C THR A 21 -2.86 -2.20 15.90
N ALA A 22 -1.55 -2.35 15.71
CA ALA A 22 -0.88 -1.71 14.59
C ALA A 22 -1.62 -2.14 13.31
N PRO A 23 -2.02 -1.20 12.43
CA PRO A 23 -2.55 -1.59 11.13
C PRO A 23 -1.51 -2.51 10.48
N VAL A 24 -1.96 -3.69 10.03
CA VAL A 24 -1.09 -4.61 9.30
C VAL A 24 -0.57 -3.81 8.11
N LEU A 25 0.71 -3.47 8.13
CA LEU A 25 1.32 -2.71 7.05
C LEU A 25 1.27 -3.60 5.81
N ALA A 26 0.72 -3.05 4.73
CA ALA A 26 0.70 -3.74 3.45
C ALA A 26 2.13 -4.17 3.08
N PRO A 27 2.31 -5.38 2.53
CA PRO A 27 3.61 -5.85 2.08
C PRO A 27 4.23 -4.87 1.08
N VAL A 28 5.57 -4.79 1.11
CA VAL A 28 6.35 -4.00 0.18
C VAL A 28 7.22 -4.94 -0.65
N VAL A 29 7.02 -4.95 -1.97
CA VAL A 29 7.83 -5.70 -2.92
C VAL A 29 8.88 -4.75 -3.49
N LYS A 30 10.15 -5.13 -3.40
CA LYS A 30 11.27 -4.34 -3.91
C LYS A 30 11.70 -4.85 -5.28
N ASP A 31 12.18 -3.93 -6.12
CA ASP A 31 12.76 -4.22 -7.44
C ASP A 31 11.80 -5.00 -8.35
N PHE A 32 10.50 -4.71 -8.24
CA PHE A 32 9.47 -5.40 -9.01
C PHE A 32 9.54 -5.00 -10.49
N ASP A 33 9.68 -5.99 -11.37
CA ASP A 33 9.67 -5.76 -12.82
C ASP A 33 8.36 -6.28 -13.44
N PRO A 34 7.40 -5.39 -13.77
CA PRO A 34 6.09 -5.77 -14.30
C PRO A 34 6.16 -6.43 -15.70
N ARG A 35 7.32 -6.43 -16.36
CA ARG A 35 7.50 -7.05 -17.69
C ARG A 35 7.80 -8.53 -17.62
N VAL A 36 8.34 -9.00 -16.51
CA VAL A 36 8.79 -10.40 -16.34
C VAL A 36 8.16 -11.07 -15.13
N GLU A 37 7.75 -10.30 -14.12
CA GLU A 37 7.10 -10.80 -12.92
C GLU A 37 5.59 -10.63 -12.96
N ARG A 38 4.88 -11.53 -12.27
CA ARG A 38 3.43 -11.49 -12.09
C ARG A 38 3.12 -11.76 -10.63
N LEU A 39 2.15 -11.05 -10.09
CA LEU A 39 1.72 -11.19 -8.69
C LEU A 39 0.28 -11.66 -8.63
N THR A 40 0.04 -12.66 -7.79
CA THR A 40 -1.31 -13.14 -7.48
C THR A 40 -1.64 -12.80 -6.04
N PHE A 41 -2.76 -12.12 -5.84
CA PHE A 41 -3.29 -11.76 -4.52
C PHE A 41 -4.53 -12.59 -4.23
N LYS A 42 -4.61 -13.12 -3.02
CA LYS A 42 -5.84 -13.75 -2.52
C LYS A 42 -6.59 -12.73 -1.68
N LEU A 43 -7.80 -12.40 -2.10
CA LEU A 43 -8.68 -11.43 -1.47
C LEU A 43 -9.94 -12.12 -0.95
N SER A 44 -10.69 -11.43 -0.09
CA SER A 44 -11.98 -11.93 0.37
C SER A 44 -13.01 -11.85 -0.77
N THR A 45 -13.96 -12.78 -0.86
CA THR A 45 -15.12 -12.68 -1.77
C THR A 45 -15.92 -11.40 -1.65
N LYS A 46 -15.82 -10.69 -0.52
CA LYS A 46 -16.43 -9.35 -0.35
C LYS A 46 -15.80 -8.29 -1.26
N ASP A 47 -14.57 -8.51 -1.68
CA ASP A 47 -13.77 -7.59 -2.50
C ASP A 47 -13.89 -7.93 -4.00
N ALA A 48 -14.79 -8.84 -4.39
CA ALA A 48 -14.95 -9.30 -5.78
C ALA A 48 -15.42 -8.20 -6.74
N ASP A 49 -16.24 -7.28 -6.25
CA ASP A 49 -16.75 -6.13 -7.00
C ASP A 49 -16.08 -4.81 -6.55
N ALA A 50 -14.97 -4.89 -5.81
CA ALA A 50 -14.26 -3.72 -5.32
C ALA A 50 -13.48 -3.01 -6.43
N ASP A 51 -13.47 -1.68 -6.36
CA ASP A 51 -12.64 -0.88 -7.25
C ASP A 51 -11.14 -1.07 -6.94
N LEU A 52 -10.35 -1.25 -7.99
CA LEU A 52 -8.88 -1.32 -7.94
C LEU A 52 -8.28 0.03 -8.34
N PHE A 53 -7.40 0.57 -7.51
CA PHE A 53 -6.66 1.79 -7.79
C PHE A 53 -5.14 1.54 -7.75
N LEU A 54 -4.45 2.11 -8.72
CA LEU A 54 -2.99 2.19 -8.77
C LEU A 54 -2.56 3.63 -8.52
N HIS A 55 -1.87 3.87 -7.42
CA HIS A 55 -1.39 5.20 -7.06
C HIS A 55 0.12 5.28 -7.23
N ASN A 56 0.56 6.11 -8.18
CA ASN A 56 1.98 6.47 -8.30
C ASN A 56 2.40 7.33 -7.10
N PHE A 57 3.53 6.99 -6.49
CA PHE A 57 4.20 7.86 -5.53
C PHE A 57 4.84 9.06 -6.24
N LEU A 58 5.11 10.12 -5.47
CA LEU A 58 5.75 11.34 -5.98
C LEU A 58 7.17 11.13 -6.53
N ASN A 59 7.81 10.00 -6.21
CA ASN A 59 9.10 9.65 -6.78
C ASN A 59 9.02 9.13 -8.22
N GLY A 60 7.81 8.81 -8.71
CA GLY A 60 7.58 8.32 -10.07
C GLY A 60 8.10 6.91 -10.33
N SER A 61 8.55 6.19 -9.29
CA SER A 61 9.16 4.86 -9.42
C SER A 61 8.57 3.84 -8.46
N ASP A 62 7.54 4.19 -7.69
CA ASP A 62 6.84 3.28 -6.81
C ASP A 62 5.33 3.41 -6.99
N VAL A 63 4.62 2.30 -6.80
CA VAL A 63 3.15 2.19 -6.95
C VAL A 63 2.54 1.59 -5.70
N GLN A 64 1.43 2.19 -5.25
CA GLN A 64 0.53 1.59 -4.28
C GLN A 64 -0.63 0.90 -5.00
N VAL A 65 -0.91 -0.34 -4.64
CA VAL A 65 -2.10 -1.07 -5.11
C VAL A 65 -3.15 -1.04 -3.99
N GLU A 66 -4.29 -0.44 -4.29
CA GLU A 66 -5.41 -0.27 -3.35
C GLU A 66 -6.66 -0.97 -3.89
N VAL A 67 -7.35 -1.69 -3.01
CA VAL A 67 -8.65 -2.32 -3.29
C VAL A 67 -9.61 -1.96 -2.17
N ASP A 68 -10.77 -1.41 -2.50
CA ASP A 68 -11.80 -1.01 -1.51
C ASP A 68 -11.24 -0.12 -0.38
N GLY A 69 -10.44 0.91 -0.72
CA GLY A 69 -9.86 1.81 0.27
C GLY A 69 -8.73 1.20 1.12
N ARG A 70 -8.33 -0.05 0.83
CA ARG A 70 -7.30 -0.79 1.56
C ARG A 70 -6.08 -1.02 0.68
N VAL A 71 -4.92 -0.58 1.15
CA VAL A 71 -3.65 -0.86 0.49
C VAL A 71 -3.33 -2.34 0.64
N ILE A 72 -3.22 -3.04 -0.49
CA ILE A 72 -2.92 -4.48 -0.53
C ILE A 72 -1.42 -4.72 -0.66
N VAL A 73 -0.71 -3.89 -1.43
CA VAL A 73 0.74 -3.99 -1.62
C VAL A 73 1.33 -2.65 -2.06
N THR A 74 2.60 -2.42 -1.76
CA THR A 74 3.41 -1.36 -2.37
C THR A 74 4.50 -2.00 -3.23
N LEU A 75 4.58 -1.62 -4.50
CA LEU A 75 5.57 -2.09 -5.48
C LEU A 75 6.61 -0.99 -5.67
N LEU A 76 7.87 -1.29 -5.39
CA LEU A 76 8.98 -0.36 -5.61
C LEU A 76 9.72 -0.73 -6.89
N GLY A 77 10.12 0.28 -7.67
CA GLY A 77 10.89 0.13 -8.91
C GLY A 77 10.06 0.17 -10.21
N CYS A 78 8.76 0.43 -10.13
CA CYS A 78 7.88 0.56 -11.29
C CYS A 78 6.90 1.73 -11.15
N SER A 79 6.33 2.18 -12.27
CA SER A 79 5.19 3.11 -12.28
C SER A 79 3.90 2.39 -12.67
N ALA A 80 2.74 2.97 -12.36
CA ALA A 80 1.44 2.39 -12.68
C ALA A 80 1.26 2.24 -14.20
N ASP A 81 1.85 3.15 -14.97
CA ASP A 81 1.84 3.11 -16.44
C ASP A 81 2.69 1.95 -17.00
N ASP A 82 3.62 1.39 -16.21
CA ASP A 82 4.43 0.23 -16.59
C ASP A 82 3.76 -1.11 -16.27
N ILE A 83 2.64 -1.12 -15.52
CA ILE A 83 1.96 -2.34 -15.07
C ILE A 83 0.90 -2.74 -16.11
N PRO A 84 1.10 -3.83 -16.88
CA PRO A 84 0.07 -4.32 -17.80
C PRO A 84 -1.08 -4.99 -17.04
N GLU A 85 -2.25 -5.05 -17.67
CA GLU A 85 -3.49 -5.58 -17.07
C GLU A 85 -3.35 -7.04 -16.59
N ASP A 86 -2.47 -7.84 -17.20
CA ASP A 86 -2.26 -9.25 -16.84
C ASP A 86 -1.14 -9.49 -15.80
N CYS A 87 -0.54 -8.42 -15.27
CA CYS A 87 0.55 -8.49 -14.30
C CYS A 87 0.06 -8.78 -12.87
N LEU A 88 -1.09 -8.19 -12.50
CA LEU A 88 -1.71 -8.34 -11.20
C LEU A 88 -2.95 -9.22 -11.32
N THR A 89 -2.93 -10.40 -10.71
CA THR A 89 -4.05 -11.32 -10.67
C THR A 89 -4.68 -11.31 -9.28
N PHE A 90 -6.01 -11.23 -9.22
CA PHE A 90 -6.76 -11.27 -7.97
C PHE A 90 -7.64 -12.53 -7.94
N GLU A 91 -7.37 -13.41 -6.99
CA GLU A 91 -8.15 -14.60 -6.69
C GLU A 91 -8.96 -14.35 -5.42
N PHE A 92 -10.15 -14.94 -5.32
CA PHE A 92 -11.02 -14.77 -4.16
C PHE A 92 -11.08 -16.04 -3.32
N GLU A 93 -11.05 -15.89 -2.00
CA GLU A 93 -11.24 -16.98 -1.05
C GLU A 93 -12.68 -17.52 -1.13
N ASP A 94 -12.83 -18.85 -1.27
CA ASP A 94 -14.11 -19.57 -1.34
C ASP A 94 -14.97 -19.41 -0.06
#